data_AF-A0A9E4B2P2-F1
#
_entry.id   AF-A0A9E4B2P2-F1
#
_cell.length_a   1.000
_cell.length_b   1.000
_cell.length_c   1.000
_cell.angle_alpha   90.00
_cell.angle_beta   90.00
_cell.angle_gamma   90.00
#
_symmetry.space_group_name_H-M   'P 1'
#
loop_
_entity.id
_entity.type
_entity.pdbx_description
1 polymer ?
#
loop_
_entity_poly.entity_id
_entity_poly.type
_entity_poly.pdbx_seq_one_letter_code
_entity_poly.pdbx_strand_id
1 'polypeptide(L)'
;MPPLFSRYERQETGTVRNSLYFGDMTPPDQKDGREHAVVGTAHGVRIDVRPFSHHLTPEGAACVETSYRGRAIGRCLVPEERLEEFLGMDLFDSPVSLALDVREGGPGLAASVLALVPMSNEELSQRPEPFEPWRQSSPGARFDAEYSSQSPKQLMGVFLGEVVRFQSDRAHPGSLLKDAGHMLKTILQTEVGSVVDRLLDELGDTERGLADPGLADSPAEGTD
;
A
#
# COMPACT_ATOMS: atom_id res chain seq x y z
N MET A 1 20.14 -27.50 -37.80
CA MET A 1 20.42 -26.44 -36.81
C MET A 1 19.13 -26.11 -36.09
N PRO A 2 18.91 -26.62 -34.87
CA PRO A 2 17.80 -26.19 -34.02
C PRO A 2 18.27 -25.12 -33.02
N PRO A 3 17.42 -24.17 -32.58
CA PRO A 3 17.74 -23.30 -31.47
C PRO A 3 17.58 -24.03 -30.12
N LEU A 4 18.53 -23.74 -29.23
CA LEU A 4 18.70 -24.30 -27.90
C LEU A 4 17.67 -23.72 -26.92
N PHE A 5 16.68 -24.52 -26.51
CA PHE A 5 15.92 -24.29 -25.27
C PHE A 5 16.65 -24.99 -24.13
N SER A 6 17.23 -24.22 -23.21
CA SER A 6 17.72 -24.78 -21.94
C SER A 6 16.56 -24.86 -20.95
N ARG A 7 15.98 -26.06 -20.87
CA ARG A 7 15.01 -26.49 -19.87
C ARG A 7 15.78 -26.77 -18.57
N TYR A 8 15.65 -25.92 -17.57
CA TYR A 8 15.95 -26.32 -16.19
C TYR A 8 14.66 -26.78 -15.53
N GLU A 9 14.29 -28.03 -15.80
CA GLU A 9 13.39 -28.79 -14.94
C GLU A 9 14.20 -29.25 -13.72
N ARG A 10 13.86 -28.74 -12.54
CA ARG A 10 14.09 -29.47 -11.30
C ARG A 10 12.73 -29.82 -10.72
N GLN A 11 12.38 -31.11 -10.86
CA GLN A 11 11.30 -31.75 -10.14
C GLN A 11 11.66 -31.77 -8.65
N GLU A 12 10.95 -31.03 -7.81
CA GLU A 12 10.80 -31.36 -6.38
C GLU A 12 9.35 -31.09 -5.97
N THR A 13 8.59 -32.20 -5.91
CA THR A 13 7.51 -32.52 -4.95
C THR A 13 6.65 -31.40 -4.35
N GLY A 14 5.36 -31.42 -4.70
CA GLY A 14 4.28 -31.39 -3.72
C GLY A 14 4.05 -30.12 -2.90
N THR A 15 4.35 -28.94 -3.42
CA THR A 15 3.95 -27.66 -2.80
C THR A 15 2.92 -26.98 -3.68
N VAL A 16 1.73 -26.72 -3.13
CA VAL A 16 0.71 -25.86 -3.76
C VAL A 16 1.38 -24.52 -4.07
N ARG A 17 1.73 -24.31 -5.33
CA ARG A 17 2.20 -23.01 -5.81
C ARG A 17 0.97 -22.11 -5.84
N ASN A 18 0.78 -21.31 -4.80
CA ASN A 18 -0.02 -20.10 -4.90
C ASN A 18 0.72 -19.16 -5.88
N SER A 19 0.49 -19.38 -7.18
CA SER A 19 0.86 -18.43 -8.21
C SER A 19 -0.04 -17.21 -8.02
N LEU A 20 0.50 -16.18 -7.36
CA LEU A 20 -0.10 -14.86 -7.32
C LEU A 20 -0.11 -14.32 -8.76
N TYR A 21 -1.27 -14.45 -9.42
CA TYR A 21 -1.52 -13.76 -10.67
C TYR A 21 -1.77 -12.28 -10.31
N PHE A 22 -0.71 -11.49 -10.38
CA PHE A 22 -0.88 -10.06 -10.51
C PHE A 22 -1.34 -9.85 -11.95
N GLY A 23 -2.61 -9.47 -12.13
CA GLY A 23 -3.04 -8.87 -13.39
C GLY A 23 -2.07 -7.74 -13.75
N ASP A 24 -1.92 -7.48 -15.04
CA ASP A 24 -0.94 -6.55 -15.61
C ASP A 24 -1.07 -5.16 -14.97
N MET A 25 -0.40 -4.96 -13.83
CA MET A 25 -0.28 -3.70 -13.10
C MET A 25 0.87 -2.88 -13.67
N THR A 26 1.35 -3.21 -14.87
CA THR A 26 2.19 -2.33 -15.65
C THR A 26 1.29 -1.19 -16.16
N PRO A 27 1.51 0.06 -15.73
CA PRO A 27 0.79 1.20 -16.29
C PRO A 27 1.01 1.22 -17.82
N PRO A 28 0.00 1.59 -18.63
CA PRO A 28 0.04 1.47 -20.10
C PRO A 28 1.10 2.33 -20.82
N ASP A 29 2.04 2.97 -20.10
CA ASP A 29 3.12 3.81 -20.65
C ASP A 29 4.49 3.53 -19.99
N GLN A 30 4.80 2.28 -19.68
CA GLN A 30 6.14 1.93 -19.16
C GLN A 30 7.16 1.85 -20.30
N LYS A 31 7.58 3.02 -20.80
CA LYS A 31 8.81 3.18 -21.61
C LYS A 31 10.06 3.42 -20.76
N ASP A 32 9.92 3.59 -19.45
CA ASP A 32 11.02 3.93 -18.57
C ASP A 32 11.42 2.70 -17.75
N GLY A 33 12.61 2.14 -18.02
CA GLY A 33 13.15 0.92 -17.39
C GLY A 33 13.52 1.09 -15.92
N ARG A 34 12.66 1.73 -15.13
CA ARG A 34 12.85 1.93 -13.69
C ARG A 34 12.59 0.64 -12.95
N GLU A 35 13.50 0.29 -12.05
CA GLU A 35 13.40 -0.90 -11.23
C GLU A 35 12.13 -0.85 -10.37
N HIS A 36 11.44 -1.98 -10.31
CA HIS A 36 10.15 -2.16 -9.66
C HIS A 36 10.18 -3.43 -8.82
N ALA A 37 9.63 -3.38 -7.61
CA ALA A 37 9.61 -4.52 -6.70
C ALA A 37 8.31 -4.58 -5.91
N VAL A 38 7.69 -5.76 -5.87
CA VAL A 38 6.53 -6.05 -5.04
C VAL A 38 6.93 -7.03 -3.94
N VAL A 39 6.60 -6.69 -2.70
CA VAL A 39 6.75 -7.57 -1.54
C VAL A 39 5.43 -7.71 -0.81
N GLY A 40 5.19 -8.84 -0.16
CA GLY A 40 3.96 -9.05 0.58
C GLY A 40 4.16 -9.89 1.84
N THR A 41 3.18 -9.84 2.73
CA THR A 41 3.13 -10.67 3.92
C THR A 41 2.83 -12.11 3.57
N ALA A 42 3.55 -13.06 4.18
CA ALA A 42 3.29 -14.49 3.98
C ALA A 42 1.96 -14.95 4.61
N HIS A 43 1.48 -14.23 5.63
CA HIS A 43 0.23 -14.51 6.33
C HIS A 43 -0.63 -13.27 6.40
N GLY A 44 -1.95 -13.44 6.39
CA GLY A 44 -2.89 -12.35 6.53
C GLY A 44 -2.75 -11.66 7.89
N VAL A 45 -2.91 -10.34 7.90
CA VAL A 45 -2.90 -9.48 9.08
C VAL A 45 -4.26 -8.80 9.24
N ARG A 46 -4.72 -8.67 10.47
CA ARG A 46 -5.94 -7.93 10.78
C ARG A 46 -5.64 -6.44 10.80
N ILE A 47 -6.32 -5.69 9.94
CA ILE A 47 -6.23 -4.24 9.82
C ILE A 47 -7.58 -3.62 10.18
N ASP A 48 -7.57 -2.36 10.59
CA ASP A 48 -8.75 -1.58 10.92
C ASP A 48 -8.86 -0.42 9.94
N VAL A 49 -10.04 -0.24 9.34
CA VAL A 49 -10.28 0.76 8.29
C VAL A 49 -11.44 1.63 8.74
N ARG A 50 -11.22 2.95 8.81
CA ARG A 50 -12.22 3.89 9.35
C ARG A 50 -12.19 5.25 8.64
N PRO A 51 -13.32 5.98 8.61
CA PRO A 51 -13.32 7.38 8.23
C PRO A 51 -12.33 8.20 9.06
N PHE A 52 -11.66 9.14 8.41
CA PHE A 52 -10.71 10.04 9.04
C PHE A 52 -10.88 11.46 8.49
N SER A 53 -10.98 12.44 9.38
CA SER A 53 -11.10 13.85 8.99
C SER A 53 -9.71 14.47 8.82
N HIS A 54 -9.37 14.85 7.57
CA HIS A 54 -8.16 15.61 7.26
C HIS A 54 -8.53 16.94 6.60
N HIS A 55 -7.89 18.04 6.99
CA HIS A 55 -8.13 19.37 6.43
C HIS A 55 -7.66 19.54 4.97
N LEU A 56 -6.98 18.53 4.41
CA LEU A 56 -6.49 18.50 3.02
C LEU A 56 -7.34 17.58 2.15
N THR A 57 -8.39 16.98 2.72
CA THR A 57 -9.33 16.16 1.95
C THR A 57 -10.05 17.08 0.94
N PRO A 58 -9.96 16.80 -0.37
CA PRO A 58 -10.65 17.58 -1.38
C PRO A 58 -12.18 17.51 -1.21
N GLU A 59 -12.88 18.52 -1.70
CA GLU A 59 -14.35 18.49 -1.77
C GLU A 59 -14.84 17.32 -2.63
N GLY A 60 -15.90 16.62 -2.18
CA GLY A 60 -16.44 15.43 -2.82
C GLY A 60 -15.63 14.14 -2.59
N ALA A 61 -14.59 14.18 -1.75
CA ALA A 61 -13.84 13.01 -1.33
C ALA A 61 -13.94 12.81 0.19
N ALA A 62 -13.90 11.56 0.61
CA ALA A 62 -13.71 11.17 2.01
C ALA A 62 -12.32 10.57 2.19
N CYS A 63 -11.66 10.89 3.31
CA CYS A 63 -10.42 10.24 3.69
C CYS A 63 -10.71 9.05 4.60
N VAL A 64 -10.05 7.94 4.30
CA VAL A 64 -10.11 6.70 5.08
C VAL A 64 -8.71 6.41 5.60
N GLU A 65 -8.61 6.14 6.89
CA GLU A 65 -7.37 5.71 7.54
C GLU A 65 -7.39 4.20 7.73
N THR A 66 -6.31 3.56 7.30
CA THR A 66 -6.03 2.16 7.59
C THR A 66 -5.01 2.07 8.72
N SER A 67 -5.31 1.27 9.74
CA SER A 67 -4.44 1.05 10.88
C SER A 67 -4.13 -0.43 11.10
N TYR A 68 -2.95 -0.70 11.64
CA TYR A 68 -2.51 -2.01 12.07
C TYR A 68 -2.04 -1.93 13.52
N ARG A 69 -2.58 -2.78 14.39
CA ARG A 69 -2.29 -2.77 15.85
C ARG A 69 -2.44 -1.38 16.49
N GLY A 70 -3.49 -0.65 16.10
CA GLY A 70 -3.80 0.69 16.62
C GLY A 70 -2.93 1.83 16.08
N ARG A 71 -2.11 1.59 15.05
CA ARG A 71 -1.27 2.61 14.42
C ARG A 71 -1.61 2.78 12.95
N ALA A 72 -1.71 4.02 12.48
CA ALA A 72 -1.99 4.31 11.07
C ALA A 72 -0.84 3.80 10.17
N ILE A 73 -1.20 3.04 9.13
CA ILE A 73 -0.27 2.51 8.13
C ILE A 73 -0.55 3.04 6.72
N GLY A 74 -1.71 3.69 6.53
CA GLY A 74 -2.08 4.27 5.25
C GLY A 74 -3.28 5.19 5.39
N ARG A 75 -3.36 6.15 4.48
CA ARG A 75 -4.56 6.97 4.25
C ARG A 75 -4.82 6.99 2.77
N CYS A 76 -6.07 6.78 2.39
CA CYS A 76 -6.51 6.90 1.01
C CYS A 76 -7.76 7.79 0.91
N LEU A 77 -8.00 8.27 -0.29
CA LEU A 77 -9.21 9.01 -0.63
C LEU A 77 -10.16 8.07 -1.36
N VAL A 78 -11.43 8.14 -0.99
CA VAL A 78 -12.54 7.50 -1.69
C VAL A 78 -13.55 8.57 -2.07
N PRO A 79 -14.34 8.39 -3.15
CA PRO A 79 -15.47 9.27 -3.42
C PRO A 79 -16.41 9.29 -2.21
N GLU A 80 -16.83 10.49 -1.79
CA GLU A 80 -17.64 10.65 -0.58
C GLU A 80 -18.96 9.85 -0.69
N GLU A 81 -19.57 9.83 -1.88
CA GLU A 81 -20.80 9.10 -2.17
C GLU A 81 -20.63 7.56 -2.13
N ARG A 82 -19.40 7.07 -2.08
CA ARG A 82 -19.07 5.63 -2.01
C ARG A 82 -18.50 5.21 -0.66
N LEU A 83 -18.36 6.12 0.30
CA LEU A 83 -17.74 5.81 1.59
C LEU A 83 -18.50 4.73 2.36
N GLU A 84 -19.83 4.88 2.48
CA GLU A 84 -20.66 3.92 3.22
C GLU A 84 -20.65 2.53 2.55
N GLU A 85 -20.74 2.49 1.22
CA GLU A 85 -20.64 1.25 0.45
C GLU A 85 -19.28 0.57 0.66
N PHE A 86 -18.19 1.32 0.54
CA PHE A 86 -16.84 0.79 0.73
C PHE A 86 -16.62 0.18 2.12
N LEU A 87 -17.12 0.85 3.18
CA LEU A 87 -17.01 0.36 4.55
C LEU A 87 -17.95 -0.82 4.84
N GLY A 88 -19.06 -0.92 4.12
CA GLY A 88 -20.06 -2.00 4.26
C GLY A 88 -19.77 -3.26 3.44
N MET A 89 -18.68 -3.30 2.66
CA MET A 89 -18.31 -4.46 1.83
C MET A 89 -17.61 -5.60 2.60
N ASP A 90 -17.46 -5.48 3.92
CA ASP A 90 -16.81 -6.48 4.80
C ASP A 90 -15.43 -6.97 4.32
N LEU A 91 -14.75 -6.18 3.48
CA LEU A 91 -13.49 -6.55 2.82
C LEU A 91 -12.35 -6.89 3.79
N PHE A 92 -12.45 -6.37 5.01
CA PHE A 92 -11.41 -6.41 6.04
C PHE A 92 -11.81 -7.17 7.31
N ASP A 93 -12.96 -7.86 7.29
CA ASP A 93 -13.46 -8.64 8.42
C ASP A 93 -12.52 -9.82 8.78
N SER A 94 -11.90 -10.38 7.75
CA SER A 94 -10.89 -11.42 7.85
C SER A 94 -9.48 -10.84 7.65
N PRO A 95 -8.43 -11.44 8.27
CA PRO A 95 -7.06 -11.02 8.04
C PRO A 95 -6.69 -11.04 6.55
N VAL A 96 -6.15 -9.93 6.04
CA VAL A 96 -5.77 -9.74 4.63
C VAL A 96 -4.25 -9.73 4.48
N SER A 97 -3.74 -10.20 3.34
CA SER A 97 -2.31 -10.07 3.07
C SER A 97 -2.01 -8.63 2.67
N LEU A 98 -0.99 -8.02 3.26
CA LEU A 98 -0.52 -6.70 2.82
C LEU A 98 0.57 -6.88 1.78
N ALA A 99 0.52 -6.05 0.75
CA ALA A 99 1.57 -5.91 -0.23
C ALA A 99 2.08 -4.46 -0.26
N LEU A 100 3.35 -4.33 -0.59
CA LEU A 100 4.00 -3.06 -0.84
C LEU A 100 4.53 -3.10 -2.26
N ASP A 101 4.00 -2.22 -3.08
CA ASP A 101 4.45 -2.00 -4.43
C ASP A 101 5.45 -0.84 -4.46
N VAL A 102 6.71 -1.09 -4.81
CA VAL A 102 7.81 -0.13 -4.67
C VAL A 102 8.45 0.16 -6.02
N ARG A 103 8.66 1.45 -6.27
CA ARG A 103 9.39 1.98 -7.43
C ARG A 103 10.42 3.00 -7.00
N GLU A 104 11.49 3.09 -7.76
CA GLU A 104 12.38 4.25 -7.66
C GLU A 104 11.65 5.49 -8.20
N GLY A 105 11.61 6.56 -7.39
CA GLY A 105 10.84 7.75 -7.74
C GLY A 105 11.05 8.91 -6.78
N GLY A 106 11.11 10.12 -7.35
CA GLY A 106 11.28 11.35 -6.57
C GLY A 106 12.62 11.37 -5.81
N PRO A 107 12.63 11.71 -4.50
CA PRO A 107 13.85 11.84 -3.70
C PRO A 107 14.37 10.50 -3.11
N GLY A 108 13.84 9.37 -3.57
CA GLY A 108 14.23 8.04 -3.11
C GLY A 108 13.30 6.95 -3.67
N LEU A 109 12.56 6.28 -2.78
CA LEU A 109 11.59 5.25 -3.10
C LEU A 109 10.17 5.76 -2.86
N ALA A 110 9.28 5.51 -3.81
CA ALA A 110 7.85 5.69 -3.67
C ALA A 110 7.20 4.31 -3.61
N ALA A 111 6.29 4.11 -2.64
CA ALA A 111 5.64 2.84 -2.43
C ALA A 111 4.14 2.98 -2.22
N SER A 112 3.37 2.06 -2.77
CA SER A 112 1.92 1.95 -2.56
C SER A 112 1.62 0.76 -1.65
N VAL A 113 0.89 1.02 -0.57
CA VAL A 113 0.44 -0.02 0.37
C VAL A 113 -0.90 -0.57 -0.13
N LEU A 114 -0.96 -1.88 -0.28
CA LEU A 114 -2.12 -2.60 -0.82
C LEU A 114 -2.58 -3.67 0.17
N ALA A 115 -3.90 -3.81 0.34
CA ALA A 115 -4.50 -5.01 0.90
C ALA A 115 -4.90 -5.97 -0.23
N LEU A 116 -4.44 -7.21 -0.17
CA LEU A 116 -4.80 -8.26 -1.10
C LEU A 116 -6.02 -9.01 -0.56
N VAL A 117 -7.19 -8.69 -1.11
CA VAL A 117 -8.48 -9.26 -0.70
C VAL A 117 -8.87 -10.36 -1.69
N PRO A 118 -9.19 -11.58 -1.23
CA PRO A 118 -9.67 -12.64 -2.11
C PRO A 118 -11.12 -12.40 -2.50
N MET A 119 -11.37 -12.18 -3.78
CA MET A 119 -12.70 -12.03 -4.37
C MET A 119 -13.08 -13.30 -5.15
N SER A 120 -14.34 -13.69 -5.08
CA SER A 120 -14.92 -14.70 -5.97
C SER A 120 -15.12 -14.11 -7.37
N ASN A 121 -15.19 -15.00 -8.36
CA ASN A 121 -15.46 -14.61 -9.74
C ASN A 121 -16.86 -13.98 -9.88
N GLU A 122 -17.83 -14.40 -9.05
CA GLU A 122 -19.18 -13.82 -9.00
C GLU A 122 -19.14 -12.36 -8.56
N GLU A 123 -18.41 -12.03 -7.48
CA GLU A 123 -18.22 -10.66 -7.00
C GLU A 123 -17.51 -9.76 -8.04
N LEU A 124 -16.55 -10.32 -8.78
CA LEU A 124 -15.86 -9.61 -9.87
C LEU A 124 -16.75 -9.38 -11.09
N SER A 125 -17.54 -10.39 -11.48
CA SER A 125 -18.39 -10.37 -12.68
C SER A 125 -19.63 -9.48 -12.59
N GLN A 126 -19.97 -8.97 -11.39
CA GLN A 126 -20.97 -7.93 -11.22
C GLN A 126 -20.49 -6.56 -11.77
N ARG A 127 -19.19 -6.41 -12.07
CA ARG A 127 -18.73 -5.32 -12.93
C ARG A 127 -19.07 -5.63 -14.39
N PRO A 128 -19.60 -4.67 -15.15
CA PRO A 128 -19.81 -4.87 -16.58
C PRO A 128 -18.44 -5.03 -17.28
N GLU A 129 -18.00 -6.28 -17.46
CA GLU A 129 -16.88 -6.59 -18.35
C GLU A 129 -17.25 -6.11 -19.76
N PRO A 130 -16.38 -5.30 -20.41
CA PRO A 130 -16.62 -4.93 -21.78
C PRO A 130 -16.74 -6.20 -22.64
N PHE A 131 -17.69 -6.21 -23.57
CA PHE A 131 -17.82 -7.31 -24.52
C PHE A 131 -16.57 -7.34 -25.41
N GLU A 132 -15.70 -8.32 -25.20
CA GLU A 132 -14.44 -8.50 -25.92
C GLU A 132 -14.56 -9.61 -26.98
N PRO A 133 -15.04 -9.32 -28.21
CA PRO A 133 -15.28 -10.33 -29.24
C PRO A 133 -14.01 -11.08 -29.67
N TRP A 134 -12.83 -10.50 -29.47
CA TRP A 134 -11.55 -11.16 -29.75
C TRP A 134 -11.22 -12.31 -28.79
N ARG A 135 -11.75 -12.32 -27.56
CA ARG A 135 -11.54 -13.46 -26.64
C ARG A 135 -12.07 -14.76 -27.22
N GLN A 136 -13.16 -14.70 -27.98
CA GLN A 136 -13.77 -15.87 -28.63
C GLN A 136 -12.92 -16.44 -29.77
N SER A 137 -12.01 -15.63 -30.31
CA SER A 137 -11.15 -15.99 -31.44
C SER A 137 -9.80 -16.54 -31.01
N SER A 138 -9.47 -16.53 -29.71
CA SER A 138 -8.21 -17.07 -29.21
C SER A 138 -8.28 -18.59 -29.08
N PRO A 139 -7.26 -19.36 -29.53
CA PRO A 139 -7.24 -20.82 -29.44
C PRO A 139 -7.43 -21.41 -28.03
N GLY A 140 -7.31 -20.60 -26.97
CA GLY A 140 -7.54 -20.96 -25.56
C GLY A 140 -8.95 -20.67 -25.02
N ALA A 141 -9.83 -20.01 -25.79
CA ALA A 141 -11.12 -19.51 -25.29
C ALA A 141 -12.05 -20.59 -24.71
N ARG A 142 -12.00 -21.81 -25.28
CA ARG A 142 -12.76 -22.97 -24.77
C ARG A 142 -12.19 -23.52 -23.46
N PHE A 143 -10.88 -23.43 -23.27
CA PHE A 143 -10.20 -23.91 -22.06
C PHE A 143 -10.41 -22.94 -20.90
N ASP A 144 -10.34 -21.62 -21.15
CA ASP A 144 -10.63 -20.59 -20.14
C ASP A 144 -12.08 -20.67 -19.64
N ALA A 145 -13.04 -20.98 -20.51
CA ALA A 145 -14.44 -21.12 -20.14
C ALA A 145 -14.71 -22.32 -19.22
N GLU A 146 -14.05 -23.45 -19.44
CA GLU A 146 -14.14 -24.63 -18.55
C GLU A 146 -13.42 -24.39 -17.21
N TYR A 147 -12.27 -23.72 -17.22
CA TYR A 147 -11.46 -23.47 -16.02
C TYR A 147 -12.06 -22.39 -15.09
N SER A 148 -12.78 -21.42 -15.66
CA SER A 148 -13.47 -20.35 -14.92
C SER A 148 -14.48 -20.89 -13.88
N SER A 149 -15.09 -22.04 -14.16
CA SER A 149 -16.08 -22.69 -13.27
C SER A 149 -15.48 -23.28 -11.97
N GLN A 150 -14.15 -23.45 -11.91
CA GLN A 150 -13.40 -23.92 -10.72
C GLN A 150 -12.33 -22.91 -10.29
N SER A 151 -12.44 -21.66 -10.74
CA SER A 151 -11.37 -20.68 -10.60
C SER A 151 -11.04 -20.39 -9.13
N PRO A 152 -9.76 -20.41 -8.73
CA PRO A 152 -9.34 -19.99 -7.40
C PRO A 152 -9.76 -18.53 -7.18
N LYS A 153 -10.10 -18.15 -5.93
CA LYS A 153 -10.41 -16.77 -5.56
C LYS A 153 -9.31 -15.84 -6.10
N GLN A 154 -9.70 -14.86 -6.92
CA GLN A 154 -8.78 -13.91 -7.49
C GLN A 154 -8.45 -12.86 -6.43
N LEU A 155 -7.18 -12.49 -6.31
CA LEU A 155 -6.78 -11.43 -5.39
C LEU A 155 -6.99 -10.07 -6.04
N MET A 156 -7.72 -9.21 -5.34
CA MET A 156 -7.86 -7.80 -5.68
C MET A 156 -6.97 -6.96 -4.75
N GLY A 157 -6.18 -6.06 -5.33
CA GLY A 157 -5.41 -5.07 -4.57
C GLY A 157 -6.28 -3.86 -4.22
N VAL A 158 -6.60 -3.69 -2.95
CA VAL A 158 -7.25 -2.48 -2.43
C VAL A 158 -6.18 -1.51 -1.96
N PHE A 159 -6.16 -0.31 -2.53
CA PHE A 159 -5.19 0.72 -2.22
C PHE A 159 -5.45 1.34 -0.83
N LEU A 160 -4.42 1.33 0.03
CA LEU A 160 -4.50 1.82 1.41
C LEU A 160 -3.77 3.14 1.62
N GLY A 161 -2.82 3.49 0.75
CA GLY A 161 -2.07 4.75 0.82
C GLY A 161 -0.68 4.67 0.18
N GLU A 162 0.01 5.81 0.17
CA GLU A 162 1.40 5.90 -0.28
C GLU A 162 2.37 6.06 0.90
N VAL A 163 3.58 5.54 0.73
CA VAL A 163 4.71 5.69 1.66
C VAL A 163 5.95 6.07 0.84
N VAL A 164 6.68 7.06 1.32
CA VAL A 164 7.94 7.49 0.71
C VAL A 164 9.10 7.17 1.65
N ARG A 165 10.22 6.71 1.09
CA ARG A 165 11.49 6.58 1.80
C ARG A 165 12.56 7.37 1.05
N PHE A 166 13.21 8.31 1.72
CA PHE A 166 14.28 9.10 1.13
C PHE A 166 15.54 8.26 0.89
N GLN A 167 16.37 8.70 -0.06
CA GLN A 167 17.63 8.01 -0.38
C GLN A 167 18.56 7.86 0.84
N SER A 168 18.57 8.85 1.75
CA SER A 168 19.34 8.82 3.01
C SER A 168 18.87 7.73 3.97
N ASP A 169 17.60 7.34 3.88
CA ASP A 169 16.93 6.46 4.84
C ASP A 169 16.81 5.01 4.31
N ARG A 170 17.44 4.73 3.16
CA ARG A 170 17.51 3.39 2.58
C ARG A 170 18.40 2.50 3.42
N ALA A 171 17.87 1.34 3.82
CA ALA A 171 18.62 0.33 4.56
C ALA A 171 19.50 -0.50 3.62
N HIS A 172 19.08 -0.66 2.36
CA HIS A 172 19.75 -1.46 1.35
C HIS A 172 19.84 -0.75 -0.02
N PRO A 173 20.60 0.37 -0.13
CA PRO A 173 20.64 1.19 -1.36
C PRO A 173 20.98 0.44 -2.66
N GLY A 174 21.68 -0.69 -2.58
CA GLY A 174 22.03 -1.53 -3.73
C GLY A 174 21.03 -2.63 -4.08
N SER A 175 19.86 -2.70 -3.43
CA SER A 175 18.83 -3.71 -3.73
C SER A 175 17.44 -3.22 -3.38
N LEU A 176 16.65 -2.92 -4.42
CA LEU A 176 15.27 -2.46 -4.27
C LEU A 176 14.42 -3.49 -3.50
N LEU A 177 14.53 -4.77 -3.85
CA LEU A 177 13.76 -5.84 -3.21
C LEU A 177 14.03 -5.94 -1.69
N LYS A 178 15.30 -5.82 -1.27
CA LYS A 178 15.66 -5.83 0.15
C LYS A 178 15.14 -4.59 0.87
N ASP A 179 15.23 -3.42 0.24
CA ASP A 179 14.67 -2.19 0.79
C ASP A 179 13.15 -2.26 0.93
N ALA A 180 12.45 -2.78 -0.08
CA ALA A 180 11.01 -3.00 -0.07
C ALA A 180 10.59 -3.94 1.07
N GLY A 181 11.28 -5.08 1.22
CA GLY A 181 11.05 -6.00 2.33
C GLY A 181 11.29 -5.35 3.69
N HIS A 182 12.34 -4.53 3.80
CA HIS A 182 12.60 -3.74 5.01
C HIS A 182 11.50 -2.69 5.26
N MET A 183 11.02 -1.97 4.24
CA MET A 183 9.90 -1.01 4.34
C MET A 183 8.65 -1.68 4.88
N LEU A 184 8.23 -2.80 4.27
CA LEU A 184 7.03 -3.52 4.71
C LEU A 184 7.19 -4.03 6.15
N LYS A 185 8.38 -4.53 6.50
CA LYS A 185 8.70 -4.92 7.88
C LYS A 185 8.61 -3.72 8.85
N THR A 186 9.14 -2.56 8.49
CA THR A 186 9.07 -1.34 9.29
C THR A 186 7.61 -0.89 9.51
N ILE A 187 6.77 -0.94 8.47
CA ILE A 187 5.34 -0.62 8.56
C ILE A 187 4.65 -1.55 9.58
N LEU A 188 4.94 -2.85 9.51
CA LEU A 188 4.32 -3.88 10.34
C LEU A 188 4.87 -3.99 11.77
N GLN A 189 6.15 -3.68 11.99
CA GLN A 189 6.78 -3.77 13.31
C GLN A 189 6.71 -2.46 14.09
N THR A 190 6.59 -1.35 13.36
CA THR A 190 6.35 -0.01 13.87
C THR A 190 7.34 0.47 14.94
N GLU A 191 8.65 0.32 14.68
CA GLU A 191 9.72 1.11 15.33
C GLU A 191 10.02 2.39 14.54
N VAL A 192 9.01 3.23 14.25
CA VAL A 192 9.24 4.59 13.73
C VAL A 192 8.49 5.59 14.60
N GLY A 193 8.87 5.64 15.87
CA GLY A 193 8.32 6.56 16.87
C GLY A 193 9.19 7.79 17.12
N SER A 194 10.00 8.28 16.18
CA SER A 194 10.97 9.34 16.54
C SER A 194 11.35 10.34 15.46
N VAL A 195 10.73 10.33 14.28
CA VAL A 195 11.03 11.37 13.27
C VAL A 195 9.85 12.30 13.12
N VAL A 196 8.63 11.79 12.94
CA VAL A 196 7.45 12.67 12.80
C VAL A 196 7.08 13.33 14.14
N ASP A 197 7.03 12.57 15.25
CA ASP A 197 6.77 13.16 16.57
C ASP A 197 7.87 14.14 16.99
N ARG A 198 9.14 13.86 16.62
CA ARG A 198 10.29 14.73 16.95
C ARG A 198 10.31 16.01 16.11
N LEU A 199 9.88 15.93 14.84
CA LEU A 199 9.81 17.07 13.93
C LEU A 199 8.58 17.94 14.21
N LEU A 200 7.49 17.35 14.73
CA LEU A 200 6.34 18.06 15.26
C LEU A 200 6.64 18.75 16.60
N ASP A 201 7.40 18.10 17.50
CA ASP A 201 7.87 18.72 18.74
C ASP A 201 8.85 19.88 18.46
N GLU A 202 9.78 19.71 17.51
CA GLU A 202 10.78 20.74 17.14
C GLU A 202 10.15 21.96 16.43
N LEU A 203 9.09 21.76 15.65
CA LEU A 203 8.28 22.86 15.09
C LEU A 203 7.42 23.55 16.17
N GLY A 204 6.92 22.80 17.16
CA GLY A 204 6.15 23.35 18.28
C GLY A 204 6.97 24.19 19.26
N ASP A 205 8.24 23.87 19.44
CA ASP A 205 9.16 24.62 20.31
C ASP A 205 9.70 25.90 19.64
N THR A 206 9.76 25.94 18.30
CA THR A 206 10.22 27.13 17.56
C THR A 206 9.20 28.27 17.63
N GLU A 207 7.89 27.96 17.70
CA GLU A 207 6.83 28.98 17.78
C GLU A 207 6.61 29.53 19.21
N ARG A 208 7.14 28.88 20.26
CA ARG A 208 7.09 29.38 21.64
C ARG A 208 8.26 30.27 22.04
N GLY A 209 9.31 30.35 21.22
CA GLY A 209 10.50 31.16 21.48
C GLY A 209 10.42 32.63 21.07
N LEU A 210 9.32 33.07 20.43
CA LEU A 210 9.21 34.42 19.84
C LEU A 210 8.08 35.30 20.42
N ALA A 211 7.57 34.99 21.60
CA ALA A 211 6.64 35.85 22.32
C ALA A 211 7.07 35.98 23.79
N ASP A 212 8.01 36.89 24.05
CA ASP A 212 7.89 37.98 25.05
C ASP A 212 9.28 38.56 25.42
N PRO A 213 9.61 39.78 24.95
CA PRO A 213 10.55 40.63 25.65
C PRO A 213 9.84 41.93 26.05
N GLY A 214 9.10 41.95 27.17
CA GLY A 214 8.67 43.23 27.71
C GLY A 214 7.74 43.25 28.92
N LEU A 215 8.39 43.53 30.06
CA LEU A 215 7.98 44.47 31.12
C LEU A 215 7.23 44.00 32.37
N ALA A 216 7.68 44.65 33.46
CA ALA A 216 7.07 44.88 34.77
C ALA A 216 7.27 43.75 35.80
N ASP A 217 7.55 43.98 37.08
CA ASP A 217 7.60 45.20 37.87
C ASP A 217 8.43 44.90 39.15
N SER A 218 8.88 45.96 39.83
CA SER A 218 9.67 45.92 41.07
C SER A 218 8.97 45.18 42.23
N PRO A 219 9.71 44.74 43.25
CA PRO A 219 9.21 44.79 44.61
C PRO A 219 10.02 45.77 45.48
N ALA A 220 9.27 46.49 46.30
CA ALA A 220 9.77 47.36 47.36
C ALA A 220 10.24 46.58 48.61
N GLU A 221 10.92 47.32 49.49
CA GLU A 221 11.34 47.01 50.87
C GLU A 221 12.53 46.02 50.99
N GLY A 222 13.62 46.28 51.73
CA GLY A 222 13.93 47.24 52.79
C GLY A 222 14.89 46.54 53.78
N THR A 223 15.72 47.31 54.50
CA THR A 223 16.86 46.97 55.41
C THR A 223 18.24 47.07 54.74
N ASP A 224 19.20 47.87 55.21
CA ASP A 224 19.47 48.50 56.51
C ASP A 224 20.17 49.87 56.30
#